data_AF-A0A4Q5KKH3-F1
#
_entry.id   AF-A0A4Q5KKH3-F1
#
_cell.length_a   1.000
_cell.length_b   1.000
_cell.length_c   1.000
_cell.angle_alpha   90.00
_cell.angle_beta   90.00
_cell.angle_gamma   90.00
#
_symmetry.space_group_name_H-M   'P 1'
#
loop_
_entity.id
_entity.type
_entity.pdbx_description
1 polymer ?
#
loop_
_entity_poly.entity_id
_entity_poly.type
_entity_poly.pdbx_seq_one_letter_code
_entity_poly.pdbx_strand_id
1 'polypeptide(L)'
;MIVDDQFQSRVQKSIKLLMERDPVIIQYDDINDLSLNSNINDERIKNEVVKGANIYALWVRGKSCSEWTPMYVGQRTESKIIERIKQHLFKKPKQTQSKLSKVENVVSKGSSIGITTIHVSPDPLRLSIEDQIIYQNTPTGKVLPWNNKSRNKPLVRT
;
A
#
# COMPACT_ATOMS: atom_id res chain seq x y z
N MET A 1 -2.05 -24.69 -20.68
CA MET A 1 -1.99 -23.57 -19.71
C MET A 1 -3.41 -23.37 -19.21
N ILE A 2 -3.66 -23.48 -17.91
CA ILE A 2 -4.97 -23.19 -17.34
C ILE A 2 -5.00 -21.69 -17.07
N VAL A 3 -5.92 -20.98 -17.74
CA VAL A 3 -6.21 -19.58 -17.45
C VAL A 3 -7.44 -19.57 -16.56
N ASP A 4 -7.30 -19.02 -15.35
CA ASP A 4 -8.42 -18.84 -14.42
C ASP A 4 -9.00 -17.43 -14.61
N ASP A 5 -9.99 -17.33 -15.49
CA ASP A 5 -10.64 -16.06 -15.83
C ASP A 5 -11.33 -15.42 -14.62
N GLN A 6 -11.82 -16.22 -13.67
CA GLN A 6 -12.44 -15.71 -12.45
C GLN A 6 -11.40 -15.07 -11.54
N PHE A 7 -10.23 -15.71 -11.39
CA PHE A 7 -9.12 -15.13 -10.64
C PHE A 7 -8.61 -13.85 -11.31
N GLN A 8 -8.42 -13.84 -12.63
CA GLN A 8 -8.00 -12.62 -13.34
C GLN A 8 -9.01 -11.48 -13.22
N SER A 9 -10.31 -11.78 -13.32
CA SER A 9 -11.37 -10.80 -13.10
C SER A 9 -11.33 -10.20 -11.69
N ARG A 10 -11.08 -11.04 -10.67
CA ARG A 10 -10.88 -10.59 -9.28
C ARG A 10 -9.67 -9.69 -9.15
N VAL A 11 -8.53 -10.04 -9.77
CA VAL A 11 -7.33 -9.20 -9.78
C VAL A 11 -7.61 -7.83 -10.39
N GLN A 12 -8.25 -7.77 -11.56
CA GLN A 12 -8.58 -6.48 -12.21
C GLN A 12 -9.50 -5.62 -11.36
N LYS A 13 -10.53 -6.23 -10.75
CA LYS A 13 -11.42 -5.53 -9.83
C LYS A 13 -10.66 -5.00 -8.61
N SER A 14 -9.74 -5.78 -8.04
CA SER A 14 -8.90 -5.36 -6.93
C SER A 14 -7.96 -4.22 -7.31
N ILE A 15 -7.33 -4.26 -8.48
CA ILE A 15 -6.50 -3.15 -9.00
C ILE A 15 -7.33 -1.90 -9.11
N LYS A 16 -8.49 -1.95 -9.76
CA LYS A 16 -9.38 -0.80 -9.92
C LYS A 16 -9.77 -0.18 -8.57
N LEU A 17 -10.23 -1.00 -7.63
CA LEU A 17 -10.66 -0.52 -6.31
C LEU A 17 -9.52 0.04 -5.45
N LEU A 18 -8.30 -0.47 -5.62
CA LEU A 18 -7.14 -0.03 -4.87
C LEU A 18 -6.44 1.18 -5.52
N MET A 19 -6.42 1.25 -6.86
CA MET A 19 -5.54 2.14 -7.63
C MET A 19 -6.25 3.26 -8.40
N GLU A 20 -7.56 3.19 -8.59
CA GLU A 20 -8.33 4.17 -9.38
C GLU A 20 -9.25 5.05 -8.52
N ARG A 21 -8.92 5.19 -7.24
CA ARG A 21 -9.62 6.12 -6.33
C ARG A 21 -8.65 7.02 -5.61
N ASP A 22 -9.15 8.17 -5.17
CA ASP A 22 -8.35 9.11 -4.41
C ASP A 22 -7.92 8.51 -3.05
N PRO A 23 -6.62 8.57 -2.73
CA PRO A 23 -6.12 8.13 -1.44
C PRO A 23 -6.59 9.03 -0.28
N VAL A 24 -6.85 8.42 0.87
CA VAL A 24 -7.06 9.14 2.12
C VAL A 24 -5.73 9.71 2.59
N ILE A 25 -5.67 11.03 2.74
CA ILE A 25 -4.45 11.76 3.11
C ILE A 25 -4.11 11.50 4.58
N ILE A 26 -2.82 11.24 4.82
CA ILE A 26 -2.22 11.15 6.16
C ILE A 26 -1.59 12.50 6.51
N GLN A 27 -1.90 13.00 7.70
CA GLN A 27 -1.44 14.27 8.22
C GLN A 27 -0.13 14.11 8.99
N TYR A 28 0.78 15.06 8.83
CA TYR A 28 2.05 15.13 9.56
C TYR A 28 2.24 16.56 10.06
N ASP A 29 1.86 16.80 11.31
CA ASP A 29 2.05 18.07 12.00
C ASP A 29 3.48 18.20 12.51
N ASP A 30 4.06 17.08 12.99
CA ASP A 30 5.49 16.98 13.32
C ASP A 30 6.23 16.13 12.28
N ILE A 31 7.08 16.78 11.49
CA ILE A 31 7.89 16.12 10.45
C ILE A 31 9.22 15.55 10.98
N ASN A 32 9.62 15.92 12.20
CA ASN A 32 10.86 15.49 12.83
C ASN A 32 10.68 14.18 13.61
N ASP A 33 9.49 13.97 14.20
CA ASP A 33 9.09 12.70 14.81
C ASP A 33 7.72 12.26 14.30
N LEU A 34 7.74 11.36 13.30
CA LEU A 34 6.49 10.91 12.68
C LEU A 34 5.63 10.09 13.65
N SER A 35 6.19 9.56 14.73
CA SER A 35 5.46 8.73 15.69
C SER A 35 4.37 9.51 16.43
N LEU A 36 4.57 10.81 16.61
CA LEU A 36 3.62 11.73 17.26
C LEU A 36 2.34 11.93 16.43
N ASN A 37 2.40 11.69 15.12
CA ASN A 37 1.27 11.86 14.21
C ASN A 37 0.32 10.65 14.16
N SER A 38 0.63 9.57 14.90
CA SER A 38 -0.22 8.36 14.87
C SER A 38 -1.63 8.61 15.41
N ASN A 39 -1.79 9.49 16.40
CA ASN A 39 -3.09 9.72 17.05
C ASN A 39 -4.02 10.57 16.18
N ILE A 40 -3.50 11.65 15.57
CA ILE A 40 -4.29 12.54 14.70
C ILE A 40 -4.81 11.82 13.43
N ASN A 41 -4.18 10.71 13.04
CA ASN A 41 -4.57 9.91 11.88
C ASN A 41 -5.38 8.65 12.22
N ASP A 42 -5.64 8.37 13.50
CA ASP A 42 -6.22 7.09 13.92
C ASP A 42 -7.60 6.86 13.30
N GLU A 43 -8.49 7.85 13.38
CA GLU A 43 -9.83 7.77 12.79
C GLU A 43 -9.79 7.67 11.27
N ARG A 44 -8.91 8.44 10.60
CA ARG A 44 -8.73 8.39 9.15
C ARG A 44 -8.35 7.00 8.68
N ILE A 45 -7.38 6.37 9.35
CA ILE A 45 -6.93 5.01 9.03
C ILE A 45 -8.02 3.99 9.30
N LYS A 46 -8.73 4.09 10.44
CA LYS A 46 -9.84 3.19 10.78
C LYS A 46 -10.98 3.27 9.76
N ASN A 47 -11.36 4.47 9.36
CA ASN A 47 -12.42 4.70 8.38
C ASN A 47 -12.02 4.19 6.99
N GLU A 48 -10.75 4.37 6.61
CA GLU A 48 -10.23 3.91 5.33
C GLU A 48 -10.07 2.39 5.23
N VAL A 49 -9.63 1.73 6.31
CA VAL A 49 -9.52 0.25 6.35
C VAL A 49 -10.90 -0.40 6.30
N VAL A 50 -11.96 0.27 6.78
CA VAL A 50 -13.32 -0.31 6.91
C VAL A 50 -13.25 -1.64 7.69
N LYS A 51 -14.38 -2.32 7.90
CA LYS A 51 -14.35 -3.71 8.39
C LYS A 51 -13.90 -4.63 7.26
N GLY A 52 -12.90 -5.48 7.51
CA GLY A 52 -12.46 -6.51 6.56
C GLY A 52 -11.16 -6.26 5.80
N ALA A 53 -10.70 -5.02 5.59
CA ALA A 53 -9.60 -4.84 4.63
C ALA A 53 -8.34 -5.64 5.00
N ASN A 54 -7.71 -6.19 3.97
CA ASN A 54 -6.54 -7.07 4.13
C ASN A 54 -5.45 -6.80 3.08
N ILE A 55 -5.65 -5.81 2.20
CA ILE A 55 -4.65 -5.25 1.27
C ILE A 55 -4.70 -3.72 1.35
N TYR A 56 -3.54 -3.07 1.28
CA TYR A 56 -3.40 -1.62 1.28
C TYR A 56 -2.33 -1.15 0.30
N ALA A 57 -2.45 0.09 -0.16
CA ALA A 57 -1.44 0.81 -0.92
C ALA A 57 -1.01 2.10 -0.21
N LEU A 58 0.27 2.46 -0.35
CA LEU A 58 0.81 3.74 0.06
C LEU A 58 1.07 4.60 -1.17
N TRP A 59 0.65 5.85 -1.11
CA TRP A 59 0.73 6.81 -2.20
C TRP A 59 1.57 8.02 -1.78
N VAL A 60 2.22 8.62 -2.76
CA VAL A 60 2.94 9.89 -2.60
C VAL A 60 2.40 10.89 -3.61
N ARG A 61 2.16 12.11 -3.15
CA ARG A 61 1.93 13.26 -4.01
C ARG A 61 2.96 14.33 -3.68
N GLY A 62 3.78 14.70 -4.66
CA GLY A 62 4.81 15.73 -4.47
C GLY A 62 4.19 17.11 -4.19
N LYS A 63 4.95 17.99 -3.54
CA LYS A 63 4.48 19.34 -3.16
C LYS A 63 3.90 20.16 -4.33
N SER A 64 4.48 20.01 -5.52
CA SER A 64 4.06 20.70 -6.75
C SER A 64 3.30 19.81 -7.73
N CYS A 65 2.96 18.58 -7.35
CA CYS A 65 2.26 17.62 -8.19
C CYS A 65 0.80 17.51 -7.76
N SER A 66 -0.14 17.54 -8.71
CA SER A 66 -1.55 17.26 -8.42
C SER A 66 -1.84 15.77 -8.32
N GLU A 67 -1.02 14.92 -8.95
CA GLU A 67 -1.27 13.49 -9.10
C GLU A 67 -0.64 12.64 -7.99
N TRP A 68 -1.36 11.59 -7.62
CA TRP A 68 -0.89 10.56 -6.70
C TRP A 68 -0.12 9.46 -7.42
N THR A 69 1.07 9.15 -6.92
CA THR A 69 1.88 8.03 -7.41
C THR A 69 1.81 6.87 -6.42
N PRO A 70 1.43 5.66 -6.84
CA PRO A 70 1.44 4.50 -5.96
C PRO A 70 2.88 4.08 -5.70
N MET A 71 3.25 3.95 -4.43
CA MET A 71 4.64 3.65 -4.06
C MET A 71 4.80 2.22 -3.57
N TYR A 72 3.81 1.72 -2.83
CA TYR A 72 3.86 0.43 -2.16
C TYR A 72 2.50 -0.24 -2.16
N VAL A 73 2.46 -1.56 -2.32
CA VAL A 73 1.32 -2.41 -1.97
C VAL A 73 1.77 -3.42 -0.92
N GLY A 74 0.92 -3.65 0.08
CA GLY A 74 1.14 -4.69 1.08
C GLY A 74 -0.16 -5.32 1.54
N GLN A 75 -0.04 -6.41 2.28
CA GLN A 75 -1.17 -7.14 2.83
C GLN A 75 -0.94 -7.53 4.28
N ARG A 76 -2.03 -7.70 5.01
CA ARG A 76 -2.07 -8.34 6.33
C ARG A 76 -3.44 -8.96 6.56
N THR A 77 -3.52 -9.89 7.52
CA THR A 77 -4.81 -10.33 8.06
C THR A 77 -5.59 -9.12 8.58
N GLU A 78 -6.91 -9.16 8.47
CA GLU A 78 -7.82 -8.08 8.90
C GLU A 78 -7.47 -7.52 10.29
N SER A 79 -7.26 -8.41 11.28
CA SER A 79 -6.96 -8.01 12.66
C SER A 79 -5.63 -7.26 12.85
N LYS A 80 -4.73 -7.26 11.86
CA LYS A 80 -3.36 -6.70 11.95
C LYS A 80 -3.07 -5.64 10.89
N ILE A 81 -4.02 -5.32 10.01
CA ILE A 81 -3.75 -4.38 8.90
C ILE A 81 -3.54 -2.95 9.40
N ILE A 82 -4.34 -2.47 10.35
CA ILE A 82 -4.22 -1.10 10.91
C ILE A 82 -2.85 -0.93 11.56
N GLU A 83 -2.46 -1.89 12.41
CA GLU A 83 -1.15 -1.88 13.06
C GLU A 83 -0.03 -1.84 12.00
N ARG A 84 -0.16 -2.63 10.94
CA ARG A 84 0.84 -2.67 9.87
C ARG A 84 0.95 -1.38 9.08
N ILE A 85 -0.18 -0.74 8.77
CA ILE A 85 -0.20 0.58 8.12
C ILE A 85 0.50 1.59 9.03
N LYS A 86 0.16 1.65 10.32
CA LYS A 86 0.81 2.54 11.29
C LYS A 86 2.31 2.26 11.42
N GLN A 87 2.74 1.00 11.34
CA GLN A 87 4.17 0.66 11.36
C GLN A 87 4.93 1.22 10.15
N HIS A 88 4.26 1.39 9.01
CA HIS A 88 4.85 2.02 7.83
C HIS A 88 4.84 3.54 7.89
N LEU A 89 3.81 4.13 8.50
CA LEU A 89 3.60 5.57 8.50
C LEU A 89 4.25 6.31 9.67
N PHE A 90 4.37 5.67 10.84
CA PHE A 90 4.70 6.37 12.10
C PHE A 90 5.76 5.68 12.95
N LYS A 91 5.90 4.35 12.90
CA LYS A 91 6.77 3.63 13.85
C LYS A 91 7.40 2.37 13.29
N LYS A 92 8.72 2.28 13.26
CA LYS A 92 9.43 1.08 12.81
C LYS A 92 9.59 0.07 13.95
N PRO A 93 9.05 -1.16 13.83
CA PRO A 93 9.42 -2.24 14.74
C PRO A 93 10.90 -2.61 14.55
N LYS A 94 11.56 -3.03 15.64
CA LYS A 94 13.01 -3.39 15.66
C LYS A 94 13.45 -4.40 14.58
N GLN A 95 12.53 -5.20 14.01
CA GLN A 95 12.87 -6.34 13.12
C GLN A 95 12.05 -6.44 11.82
N THR A 96 11.39 -5.39 11.33
CA THR A 96 10.49 -5.57 10.16
C THR A 96 10.86 -4.73 8.93
N GLN A 97 10.45 -5.25 7.77
CA GLN A 97 10.48 -4.63 6.44
C GLN A 97 9.55 -3.41 6.34
N SER A 98 9.65 -2.46 7.28
CA SER A 98 8.89 -1.22 7.24
C SER A 98 9.39 -0.27 6.15
N LYS A 99 8.50 0.58 5.63
CA LYS A 99 8.80 1.66 4.68
C LYS A 99 8.93 3.03 5.37
N LEU A 100 8.98 3.06 6.70
CA LEU A 100 9.02 4.31 7.47
C LEU A 100 10.13 5.27 7.01
N SER A 101 11.36 4.78 6.78
CA SER A 101 12.45 5.64 6.30
C SER A 101 12.19 6.26 4.92
N LYS A 102 11.39 5.61 4.08
CA LYS A 102 10.96 6.17 2.79
C LYS A 102 9.88 7.22 2.98
N VAL A 103 8.96 6.99 3.94
CA VAL A 103 7.93 7.95 4.34
C VAL A 103 8.56 9.21 4.93
N GLU A 104 9.48 9.08 5.89
CA GLU A 104 10.27 10.18 6.47
C GLU A 104 10.96 11.01 5.37
N ASN A 105 11.57 10.34 4.39
CA ASN A 105 12.28 11.01 3.30
C ASN A 105 11.34 11.87 2.42
N VAL A 106 10.14 11.39 2.11
CA VAL A 106 9.21 12.14 1.24
C VAL A 106 8.46 13.23 2.02
N VAL A 107 8.10 12.97 3.28
CA VAL A 107 7.44 13.95 4.16
C VAL A 107 8.38 15.13 4.45
N SER A 108 9.66 14.88 4.75
CA SER A 108 10.66 15.95 4.95
C SER A 108 10.89 16.82 3.70
N LYS A 109 10.57 16.31 2.50
CA LYS A 109 10.56 17.08 1.24
C LYS A 109 9.25 17.83 1.00
N GLY A 110 8.32 17.81 1.94
CA GLY A 110 7.00 18.42 1.83
C GLY A 110 6.01 17.68 0.92
N SER A 111 6.26 16.39 0.64
CA SER A 111 5.29 15.56 -0.09
C SER A 111 4.20 15.03 0.83
N SER A 112 2.99 14.85 0.30
CA SER A 112 1.88 14.21 1.02
C SER A 112 1.94 12.69 0.90
N ILE A 113 1.49 12.00 1.95
CA ILE A 113 1.21 10.56 1.91
C ILE A 113 -0.29 10.33 1.86
N GLY A 114 -0.70 9.34 1.07
CA GLY A 114 -2.06 8.84 1.04
C GLY A 114 -2.11 7.32 1.21
N ILE A 115 -3.26 6.80 1.61
CA ILE A 115 -3.53 5.37 1.68
C ILE A 115 -4.83 5.00 0.98
N THR A 116 -4.83 3.81 0.38
CA THR A 116 -6.05 3.11 -0.05
C THR A 116 -6.01 1.68 0.44
N THR A 117 -7.17 1.07 0.66
CA THR A 117 -7.32 -0.31 1.12
C THR A 117 -8.46 -1.02 0.39
N ILE A 118 -8.40 -2.36 0.38
CA ILE A 118 -9.46 -3.22 -0.11
C ILE A 118 -9.60 -4.47 0.78
N HIS A 119 -10.80 -5.03 0.80
CA HIS A 119 -11.06 -6.36 1.37
C HIS A 119 -11.10 -7.41 0.26
N VAL A 120 -10.32 -8.47 0.44
CA VAL A 120 -10.32 -9.67 -0.39
C VAL A 120 -10.81 -10.85 0.44
N SER A 121 -11.83 -11.55 -0.07
CA SER A 121 -12.37 -12.76 0.54
C SER A 121 -12.33 -13.94 -0.44
N PRO A 122 -11.96 -15.15 0.01
CA PRO A 122 -11.50 -15.48 1.37
C PRO A 122 -10.09 -14.94 1.68
N ASP A 123 -9.78 -14.74 2.97
CA ASP A 123 -8.54 -14.10 3.44
C ASP A 123 -7.23 -14.70 2.85
N PRO A 124 -7.09 -16.02 2.61
CA PRO A 124 -5.90 -16.58 1.97
C PRO A 124 -5.62 -16.02 0.57
N LEU A 125 -6.64 -15.60 -0.19
CA LEU A 125 -6.46 -15.05 -1.52
C LEU A 125 -5.70 -13.72 -1.53
N ARG A 126 -5.66 -13.00 -0.40
CA ARG A 126 -4.98 -11.69 -0.32
C ARG A 126 -3.51 -11.76 -0.76
N LEU A 127 -2.85 -12.90 -0.52
CA LEU A 127 -1.44 -13.12 -0.89
C LEU A 127 -1.29 -13.16 -2.41
N SER A 128 -2.09 -14.00 -3.07
CA SER A 128 -2.04 -14.15 -4.53
C SER A 128 -2.51 -12.88 -5.23
N ILE A 129 -3.53 -12.20 -4.69
CA ILE A 129 -4.02 -10.92 -5.22
C ILE A 129 -2.97 -9.82 -5.06
N GLU A 130 -2.32 -9.68 -3.90
CA GLU A 130 -1.22 -8.72 -3.69
C GLU A 130 -0.09 -8.94 -4.70
N ASP A 131 0.38 -10.18 -4.84
CA ASP A 131 1.43 -10.53 -5.77
C ASP A 131 1.05 -10.16 -7.22
N GLN A 132 -0.19 -10.43 -7.63
CA GLN A 132 -0.66 -10.07 -8.97
C GLN A 132 -0.82 -8.56 -9.17
N ILE A 133 -1.32 -7.82 -8.18
CA ILE A 133 -1.38 -6.35 -8.23
C ILE A 133 0.03 -5.79 -8.43
N ILE A 134 0.99 -6.27 -7.65
CA ILE A 134 2.38 -5.84 -7.74
C ILE A 134 2.98 -6.21 -9.10
N TYR A 135 2.75 -7.44 -9.55
CA TYR A 135 3.25 -7.95 -10.83
C TYR A 135 2.69 -7.17 -12.02
N GLN A 136 1.41 -6.77 -12.00
CA GLN A 136 0.81 -6.05 -13.13
C GLN A 136 1.17 -4.57 -13.15
N ASN A 137 1.49 -3.95 -12.01
CA ASN A 137 1.86 -2.54 -11.94
C ASN A 137 3.38 -2.30 -12.06
N THR A 138 4.23 -3.29 -11.78
CA THR A 138 5.70 -3.11 -11.90
C THR A 138 6.19 -2.93 -13.36
N PRO A 139 5.73 -3.72 -14.37
CA PRO A 139 6.20 -3.64 -15.75
C PRO A 139 5.48 -2.58 -16.62
N THR A 140 4.27 -2.13 -16.24
CA THR A 140 3.36 -1.37 -17.11
C THR A 140 3.40 0.14 -16.94
N GLY A 141 4.39 0.68 -16.22
CA GLY A 141 4.62 2.13 -16.11
C GLY A 141 4.09 2.80 -14.82
N LYS A 142 3.26 2.13 -14.01
CA LYS A 142 2.91 2.55 -12.64
C LYS A 142 3.86 1.92 -11.62
N VAL A 143 5.12 2.36 -11.60
CA VAL A 143 6.17 1.74 -10.78
C VAL A 143 5.78 1.77 -9.31
N LEU A 144 5.86 0.62 -8.62
CA LEU A 144 5.77 0.49 -7.16
C LEU A 144 7.20 0.44 -6.56
N PRO A 145 7.93 1.58 -6.49
CA PRO A 145 9.36 1.60 -6.15
C PRO A 145 9.66 1.11 -4.74
N TRP A 146 8.65 0.97 -3.87
CA TRP A 146 8.83 0.52 -2.51
C TRP A 146 8.57 -0.98 -2.32
N ASN A 147 8.02 -1.68 -3.32
CA ASN A 147 7.98 -3.14 -3.38
C ASN A 147 9.35 -3.68 -3.81
N ASN A 148 9.74 -4.85 -3.28
CA ASN A 148 11.03 -5.46 -3.62
C ASN A 148 10.97 -6.09 -5.01
N LYS A 149 11.75 -5.56 -5.96
CA LYS A 149 11.81 -6.03 -7.35
C LYS A 149 12.21 -7.51 -7.50
N SER A 150 12.91 -8.07 -6.51
CA SER A 150 13.37 -9.48 -6.55
C SER A 150 12.25 -10.50 -6.49
N ARG A 151 11.05 -10.15 -5.98
CA ARG A 151 9.88 -11.03 -5.96
C ARG A 151 9.11 -11.08 -7.27
N ASN A 152 9.33 -10.10 -8.15
CA ASN A 152 8.54 -9.91 -9.37
C ASN A 152 9.30 -10.30 -10.64
N LYS A 153 10.40 -11.07 -10.52
CA LYS A 153 11.02 -11.63 -11.71
C LYS A 153 9.99 -12.58 -12.34
N PRO A 154 9.67 -12.43 -13.65
CA PRO A 154 8.94 -13.48 -14.32
C PRO A 154 9.69 -14.79 -14.08
N LEU A 155 8.96 -15.86 -13.71
CA LEU A 155 9.54 -17.19 -13.64
C LEU A 155 10.00 -17.54 -15.05
N VAL A 156 11.28 -17.29 -15.34
CA VAL A 156 11.90 -17.72 -16.58
C VAL A 156 11.95 -19.24 -16.49
N ARG A 157 11.06 -19.90 -17.22
CA ARG A 157 11.18 -21.33 -17.48
C ARG A 157 12.35 -21.48 -18.46
N THR A 158 13.53 -21.76 -17.94
CA THR A 158 14.60 -22.44 -18.69
C THR A 158 14.21 -23.87 -18.96
#